data_AF-A0A164J5M6-F1
#
_entry.id   AF-A0A164J5M6-F1
#
_cell.length_a   1.000
_cell.length_b   1.000
_cell.length_c   1.000
_cell.angle_alpha   90.00
_cell.angle_beta   90.00
_cell.angle_gamma   90.00
#
_symmetry.space_group_name_H-M   'P 1'
#
loop_
_entity.id
_entity.type
_entity.pdbx_description
1 polymer ?
#
loop_
_entity_poly.entity_id
_entity_poly.type
_entity_poly.pdbx_seq_one_letter_code
_entity_poly.pdbx_strand_id
1 'polypeptide(L)'
;GFNKLALENICEAMSGKSAHERWGGVMLDEMANAKGIDFDTCTLPWKGTVDYGGEISDLVPNGLADHILVFVFRPYLAGWI
;
A
#
# COMPACT_ATOMS: atom_id res chain seq x y z
N GLY A 1 5.45 -3.06 4.46
CA GLY A 1 4.94 -3.36 3.12
C GLY A 1 3.50 -3.82 3.20
N PHE A 2 3.26 -5.06 3.61
CA PHE A 2 1.90 -5.62 3.68
C PHE A 2 1.12 -5.12 4.90
N ASN A 3 -0.09 -4.58 4.69
CA ASN A 3 -0.93 -4.07 5.77
C ASN A 3 -1.67 -5.23 6.45
N LYS A 4 -1.21 -5.62 7.64
CA LYS A 4 -1.78 -6.74 8.40
C LYS A 4 -3.24 -6.50 8.81
N LEU A 5 -3.57 -5.27 9.20
CA LEU A 5 -4.94 -4.90 9.57
C LEU A 5 -5.89 -5.03 8.37
N ALA A 6 -5.46 -4.63 7.19
CA ALA A 6 -6.25 -4.78 5.98
C ALA A 6 -6.54 -6.26 5.67
N LEU A 7 -5.54 -7.14 5.83
CA LEU A 7 -5.71 -8.58 5.65
C LEU A 7 -6.68 -9.18 6.68
N GLU A 8 -6.57 -8.78 7.95
CA GLU A 8 -7.46 -9.24 9.02
C GLU A 8 -8.93 -8.84 8.73
N ASN A 9 -9.16 -7.60 8.28
CA ASN A 9 -10.49 -7.12 7.89
C ASN A 9 -11.06 -7.88 6.68
N ILE A 10 -10.25 -8.19 5.67
CA ILE A 10 -10.68 -9.00 4.53
C ILE A 10 -11.06 -10.42 5.01
N CYS A 11 -10.25 -11.02 5.88
CA CYS A 11 -10.53 -12.34 6.46
C CYS A 11 -11.84 -12.34 7.26
N GLU A 12 -12.09 -11.30 8.05
CA GLU A 12 -13.33 -11.15 8.83
C GLU A 12 -14.54 -10.98 7.91
N ALA A 13 -14.46 -10.11 6.90
CA ALA A 13 -15.54 -9.87 5.93
C ALA A 13 -15.87 -11.11 5.06
N MET A 14 -14.94 -12.06 4.99
CA MET A 14 -15.08 -13.32 4.26
C MET A 14 -15.38 -14.51 5.18
N SER A 15 -15.36 -14.31 6.50
CA SER A 15 -15.72 -15.33 7.48
C SER A 15 -17.22 -15.66 7.36
N GLY A 16 -17.55 -16.94 7.40
CA GLY A 16 -18.95 -17.42 7.30
C GLY A 16 -19.52 -17.51 5.88
N LYS A 17 -18.77 -17.10 4.84
CA LYS A 17 -19.18 -17.26 3.44
C LYS A 17 -18.77 -18.61 2.85
N SER A 18 -19.53 -19.08 1.87
CA SER A 18 -19.21 -20.30 1.15
C SER A 18 -17.94 -20.14 0.29
N ALA A 19 -17.35 -21.26 -0.17
CA ALA A 19 -16.08 -21.21 -0.89
C ALA A 19 -16.11 -20.33 -2.15
N HIS A 20 -17.19 -20.37 -2.92
CA HIS A 20 -17.32 -19.61 -4.18
C HIS A 20 -17.52 -18.10 -3.95
N GLU A 21 -18.12 -17.72 -2.83
CA GLU A 21 -18.30 -16.32 -2.43
C GLU A 21 -17.01 -15.67 -1.92
N ARG A 22 -16.04 -16.49 -1.52
CA ARG A 22 -14.73 -16.02 -1.05
C ARG A 22 -13.75 -15.73 -2.17
N TRP A 23 -14.11 -16.02 -3.41
CA TRP A 23 -13.24 -15.77 -4.55
C TRP A 23 -13.23 -14.29 -4.92
N GLY A 24 -12.04 -13.84 -5.30
CA GLY A 24 -11.79 -12.47 -5.72
C GLY A 24 -10.49 -12.38 -6.49
N GLY A 25 -10.27 -11.22 -7.10
CA GLY A 25 -9.01 -10.88 -7.74
C GLY A 25 -8.14 -10.05 -6.81
N VAL A 26 -6.83 -10.22 -6.90
CA VAL A 26 -5.87 -9.25 -6.37
C VAL A 26 -5.46 -8.37 -7.55
N MET A 27 -5.79 -7.08 -7.45
CA MET A 27 -5.36 -6.06 -8.38
C MET A 27 -4.07 -5.44 -7.86
N LEU A 28 -3.12 -5.29 -8.77
CA LEU A 28 -1.84 -4.64 -8.57
C LEU A 28 -1.83 -3.42 -9.49
N ASP A 29 -1.47 -2.27 -8.95
CA ASP A 29 -1.21 -1.10 -9.76
C ASP A 29 -0.07 -0.27 -9.16
N GLU A 30 0.50 0.60 -9.99
CA GLU A 30 1.59 1.48 -9.65
C GLU A 30 1.10 2.93 -9.67
N MET A 31 1.24 3.63 -8.54
CA MET A 31 0.87 5.03 -8.43
C MET A 31 2.13 5.88 -8.32
N ALA A 32 2.31 6.82 -9.25
CA ALA A 32 3.40 7.80 -9.18
C ALA A 32 3.23 8.68 -7.93
N ASN A 33 4.29 8.85 -7.15
CA ASN A 33 4.24 9.68 -5.96
C ASN A 33 4.50 11.16 -6.30
N ALA A 34 3.73 12.07 -5.71
CA ALA A 34 4.04 13.49 -5.80
C ALA A 34 5.28 13.78 -4.94
N LYS A 35 6.26 14.50 -5.50
CA LYS A 35 7.45 14.91 -4.75
C LYS A 35 7.03 15.79 -3.58
N GLY A 36 7.23 15.31 -2.35
CA GLY A 36 6.84 16.02 -1.14
C GLY A 36 7.40 15.34 0.09
N ILE A 37 7.99 16.14 1.00
CA ILE A 37 8.35 15.71 2.35
C ILE A 37 7.39 16.41 3.30
N ASP A 38 6.54 15.64 3.95
CA ASP A 38 5.67 16.12 5.02
C ASP A 38 6.26 15.67 6.36
N PHE A 39 6.48 16.64 7.26
CA PHE A 39 6.88 16.30 8.61
C PHE A 39 5.66 15.82 9.40
N ASP A 40 5.68 14.57 9.87
CA ASP A 40 4.61 14.07 10.73
C ASP A 40 4.86 14.51 12.18
N THR A 41 4.12 15.53 12.61
CA THR A 41 4.20 16.08 13.96
C THR A 41 3.82 15.09 15.06
N CYS A 42 3.07 14.04 14.74
CA CYS A 42 2.60 13.04 15.71
C CYS A 42 3.63 11.93 15.95
N THR A 43 4.36 11.51 14.91
CA THR A 43 5.37 10.46 15.05
C THR A 43 6.79 11.02 15.17
N LEU A 44 7.00 12.30 14.81
CA LEU A 44 8.29 13.01 14.69
C LEU A 44 9.27 12.58 13.57
N PRO A 45 8.94 11.71 12.57
CA PRO A 45 9.74 11.53 11.38
C PRO A 45 9.28 12.44 10.24
N TRP A 46 10.21 12.71 9.33
CA TRP A 46 9.88 13.19 7.99
C TRP A 46 9.29 12.03 7.17
N LYS A 47 8.08 12.20 6.66
CA LYS A 47 7.38 11.24 5.81
C LYS A 47 7.25 11.80 4.41
N GLY A 48 7.65 11.04 3.41
CA GLY A 48 7.57 11.49 2.03
C GLY A 48 8.64 10.84 1.19
N THR A 49 8.53 11.03 -0.12
CA THR A 49 9.49 10.47 -1.06
C THR A 49 10.14 11.60 -1.84
N VAL A 50 11.47 11.65 -1.77
CA VAL A 50 12.26 12.66 -2.46
C VAL A 50 12.95 12.01 -3.65
N ASP A 51 12.53 12.38 -4.85
CA ASP A 51 13.29 12.06 -6.04
C ASP A 51 14.52 12.98 -6.11
N TYR A 52 15.68 12.43 -5.76
CA TYR A 52 16.99 13.09 -5.90
C TYR A 52 17.74 12.68 -7.17
N GLY A 53 17.05 12.11 -8.18
CA GLY A 53 17.57 11.79 -9.52
C GLY A 53 19.10 11.87 -9.68
N GLY A 54 19.80 10.80 -9.31
CA GLY A 54 21.25 10.65 -9.57
C GLY A 54 22.23 11.44 -8.68
N GLU A 55 21.79 12.26 -7.72
CA GLU A 55 22.70 13.15 -6.95
C GLU A 55 23.05 12.68 -5.53
N ILE A 56 22.56 11.53 -5.07
CA ILE A 56 22.89 11.02 -3.72
C ILE A 56 23.79 9.79 -3.80
N SER A 57 25.01 9.92 -3.29
CA SER A 57 25.98 8.84 -3.10
C SER A 57 25.72 7.98 -1.86
N ASP A 58 24.87 8.44 -0.95
CA ASP A 58 24.61 7.80 0.34
C ASP A 58 23.32 6.96 0.32
N LEU A 59 23.45 5.69 0.73
CA LEU A 59 22.31 4.77 0.86
C LEU A 59 21.37 5.25 1.98
N VAL A 60 20.27 5.90 1.60
CA VAL A 60 19.18 6.23 2.54
C VAL A 60 18.53 4.92 3.02
N PRO A 61 18.51 4.63 4.33
CA PRO A 61 17.80 3.47 4.85
C PRO A 61 16.31 3.59 4.46
N ASN A 62 15.80 2.57 3.76
CA ASN A 62 14.45 2.47 3.15
C ASN A 62 14.26 3.01 1.73
N GLY A 63 15.31 3.54 1.09
CA GLY A 63 15.29 3.89 -0.33
C GLY A 63 14.31 5.01 -0.71
N LEU A 64 14.54 5.58 -1.89
CA LEU A 64 13.67 6.59 -2.49
C LEU A 64 12.89 5.88 -3.60
N ALA A 65 11.57 5.89 -3.52
CA ALA A 65 10.67 5.25 -4.48
C ALA A 65 9.80 6.31 -5.17
N ASP A 66 10.09 6.58 -6.43
CA ASP A 66 9.28 7.41 -7.34
C ASP A 66 7.85 6.87 -7.52
N HIS A 67 7.69 5.56 -7.32
CA HIS A 67 6.43 4.87 -7.46
C HIS A 67 6.04 4.06 -6.21
N ILE A 68 4.75 4.06 -5.90
CA ILE A 68 4.15 3.26 -4.84
C ILE A 68 3.42 2.08 -5.49
N LEU A 69 3.81 0.87 -5.09
CA LEU A 69 3.11 -0.35 -5.49
C LEU A 69 1.89 -0.57 -4.58
N VAL A 70 0.70 -0.59 -5.16
CA VAL A 70 -0.57 -0.74 -4.44
C VAL A 70 -1.17 -2.11 -4.74
N PHE A 71 -1.63 -2.78 -3.69
CA PHE A 71 -2.35 -4.05 -3.78
C PHE A 71 -3.78 -3.87 -3.26
N VAL A 72 -4.74 -4.35 -4.02
CA VAL A 72 -6.16 -4.27 -3.67
C VAL A 72 -6.82 -5.62 -3.90
N PHE A 73 -7.54 -6.13 -2.92
CA PHE A 73 -8.35 -7.32 -3.09
C PHE A 73 -9.79 -6.93 -3.45
N ARG A 74 -10.35 -7.53 -4.51
CA ARG A 74 -11.73 -7.34 -4.92
C ARG A 74 -12.47 -8.67 -4.98
N PRO A 75 -13.46 -8.90 -4.10
CA PRO A 75 -14.34 -10.06 -4.21
C PRO A 75 -15.17 -10.02 -5.50
N TYR A 76 -15.46 -11.17 -6.09
CA TYR A 76 -16.24 -11.23 -7.33
C TYR A 76 -17.74 -10.98 -7.12
N LEU A 77 -18.26 -11.44 -5.98
CA LEU A 77 -19.70 -11.41 -5.68
C LEU A 77 -20.11 -10.31 -4.70
N ALA A 78 -19.16 -9.61 -4.08
CA ALA A 78 -19.46 -8.50 -3.17
C ALA A 78 -19.08 -7.16 -3.80
N GLY A 79 -19.88 -6.12 -3.54
CA GLY A 79 -19.72 -4.79 -4.14
C GLY A 79 -18.75 -3.86 -3.41
N TRP A 80 -17.87 -4.39 -2.55
CA TRP A 80 -16.91 -3.60 -1.78
C TRP A 80 -15.47 -3.88 -2.21
N ILE A 81 -14.60 -2.92 -1.89
CA ILE A 81 -13.15 -2.96 -1.98
C ILE A 81 -12.60 -2.52 -0.62
#